data_AF-A0A1Q9C580-F1
#
_entry.id   AF-A0A1Q9C580-F1
#
_cell.length_a   1.000
_cell.length_b   1.000
_cell.length_c   1.000
_cell.angle_alpha   90.00
_cell.angle_beta   90.00
_cell.angle_gamma   90.00
#
_symmetry.space_group_name_H-M   'P 1'
#
loop_
_entity.id
_entity.type
_entity.pdbx_description
1 polymer ?
#
loop_
_entity_poly.entity_id
_entity_poly.type
_entity_poly.pdbx_seq_one_letter_code
_entity_poly.pdbx_strand_id
1 'polypeptide(L)' 'MSDFSVDFTKSYARRRPEEPRSHYSQRLKFINTLIKGEGDKITDDRIEVLSHCYSNVKYLANVYNEEIMGMLRKYDPEIQ' A
#
# COMPACT_ATOMS: atom_id res chain seq x y z
N MET A 1 -17.20 -12.10 -8.11
CA MET A 1 -16.65 -11.18 -9.12
C MET A 1 -15.84 -10.14 -8.38
N SER A 2 -14.65 -9.82 -8.88
CA SER A 2 -13.49 -9.29 -8.17
C SER A 2 -13.79 -8.08 -7.28
N ASP A 3 -13.71 -8.30 -5.96
CA ASP A 3 -13.79 -7.27 -4.93
C ASP A 3 -12.45 -6.49 -4.86
N PHE A 4 -12.08 -5.91 -6.00
CA PHE A 4 -10.82 -5.20 -6.23
C PHE A 4 -11.13 -3.74 -6.52
N SER A 5 -10.80 -2.86 -5.57
CA SER A 5 -11.07 -1.42 -5.59
C SER A 5 -9.91 -0.61 -6.18
N VAL A 6 -8.81 -1.27 -6.57
CA VAL A 6 -7.63 -0.61 -7.15
C VAL A 6 -7.92 -0.16 -8.58
N ASP A 7 -7.72 1.13 -8.86
CA ASP A 7 -7.75 1.67 -10.22
C ASP A 7 -6.38 1.45 -10.91
N PHE A 8 -6.34 0.50 -11.86
CA PHE A 8 -5.13 0.15 -12.60
C PHE A 8 -4.64 1.22 -13.60
N THR A 9 -5.42 2.28 -13.82
CA THR A 9 -4.98 3.41 -14.67
C THR A 9 -4.04 4.35 -13.91
N LYS A 10 -4.07 4.32 -12.58
CA LYS A 10 -3.30 5.21 -11.68
C LYS A 10 -1.84 4.78 -11.55
N SER A 11 -0.97 5.75 -11.23
CA SER A 11 0.46 5.54 -11.00
C SER A 11 0.73 4.54 -9.87
N TYR A 12 0.02 4.67 -8.75
CA TYR A 12 0.18 3.78 -7.59
C TYR A 12 -0.10 2.31 -7.94
N ALA A 13 -0.90 2.02 -8.96
CA ALA A 13 -1.24 0.65 -9.34
C ALA A 13 -0.19 0.02 -10.27
N ARG A 14 0.75 0.80 -10.82
CA ARG A 14 1.78 0.28 -11.73
C ARG A 14 2.87 -0.44 -10.94
N ARG A 15 3.38 -1.54 -11.50
CA ARG A 15 4.59 -2.21 -10.98
C ARG A 15 5.82 -1.35 -11.29
N ARG A 16 6.69 -1.17 -10.30
CA ARG A 16 7.97 -0.48 -10.52
C ARG A 16 8.97 -1.43 -11.22
N PRO A 17 9.92 -0.94 -12.04
CA PRO A 17 10.84 -1.81 -12.79
C PRO A 17 11.58 -2.82 -11.89
N GLU A 18 12.14 -2.32 -10.78
CA GLU A 18 12.92 -3.09 -9.81
C GLU A 18 12.08 -3.87 -8.78
N GLU A 19 10.75 -3.74 -8.82
CA GLU A 19 9.88 -4.38 -7.82
C GLU A 19 9.62 -5.85 -8.18
N PRO A 20 10.02 -6.82 -7.32
CA PRO A 20 9.70 -8.22 -7.53
C PRO A 20 8.18 -8.45 -7.67
N ARG A 21 7.78 -9.42 -8.48
CA ARG A 21 6.35 -9.73 -8.71
C ARG A 21 5.61 -10.04 -7.40
N SER A 22 6.25 -10.76 -6.48
CA SER A 22 5.70 -11.06 -5.15
C SER A 22 5.44 -9.79 -4.34
N HIS A 23 6.35 -8.83 -4.36
CA HIS A 23 6.24 -7.56 -3.64
C HIS A 23 5.13 -6.69 -4.23
N TYR A 24 5.07 -6.62 -5.56
CA TYR A 24 4.00 -5.94 -6.27
C TYR A 24 2.62 -6.49 -5.90
N SER A 25 2.45 -7.82 -5.89
CA SER A 25 1.20 -8.45 -5.51
C SER A 25 0.80 -8.15 -4.06
N GLN A 26 1.75 -8.11 -3.12
CA GLN A 26 1.47 -7.74 -1.73
C GLN A 26 1.12 -6.26 -1.59
N ARG A 27 1.85 -5.38 -2.28
CA ARG A 27 1.56 -3.94 -2.31
C ARG A 27 0.17 -3.67 -2.89
N LEU A 28 -0.24 -4.35 -3.94
CA LEU A 28 -1.60 -4.23 -4.49
C LEU A 28 -2.67 -4.72 -3.51
N LYS A 29 -2.41 -5.80 -2.75
CA LYS A 29 -3.32 -6.24 -1.68
C LYS A 29 -3.45 -5.19 -0.59
N PHE A 30 -2.33 -4.60 -0.17
CA PHE A 30 -2.32 -3.49 0.79
C PHE A 30 -3.13 -2.29 0.27
N ILE A 31 -2.88 -1.84 -0.98
CA ILE A 31 -3.61 -0.73 -1.60
C ILE A 31 -5.12 -1.04 -1.66
N ASN A 32 -5.50 -2.27 -2.02
CA ASN A 32 -6.90 -2.67 -2.06
C ASN A 32 -7.57 -2.57 -0.68
N THR A 33 -6.91 -3.06 0.37
CA THR A 33 -7.43 -2.97 1.75
C THR A 33 -7.49 -1.52 2.23
N LEU A 34 -6.48 -0.71 1.90
CA LEU A 34 -6.40 0.71 2.22
C LEU A 34 -7.57 1.50 1.60
N ILE A 35 -7.83 1.31 0.30
CA ILE A 35 -8.93 1.97 -0.42
C ILE A 35 -10.29 1.57 0.17
N LYS A 36 -10.47 0.28 0.49
CA LYS A 36 -11.71 -0.19 1.12
C LYS A 36 -11.93 0.36 2.53
N GLY A 37 -10.85 0.53 3.30
CA GLY A 37 -10.93 1.02 4.67
C GLY A 37 -11.15 2.52 4.78
N GLU A 38 -10.50 3.30 3.92
CA GLU A 38 -10.60 4.77 3.93
C GLU A 38 -11.73 5.30 3.03
N GLY A 39 -12.12 4.55 1.99
CA GLY A 39 -13.13 4.94 1.02
C GLY A 39 -12.74 6.22 0.28
N ASP A 40 -13.71 7.11 0.07
CA ASP A 40 -13.51 8.38 -0.67
C ASP A 40 -12.64 9.41 0.06
N LYS A 41 -12.21 9.14 1.30
CA LYS A 41 -11.38 10.05 2.09
C LYS A 41 -9.91 10.02 1.68
N ILE A 42 -9.46 8.94 1.03
CA ILE A 42 -8.05 8.79 0.66
C ILE A 42 -7.82 9.28 -0.76
N THR A 43 -6.79 10.11 -0.93
CA THR A 43 -6.39 10.63 -2.23
C THR A 43 -5.39 9.69 -2.92
N ASP A 44 -5.30 9.78 -4.24
CA ASP A 44 -4.31 9.04 -5.04
C ASP A 44 -2.88 9.28 -4.53
N ASP A 45 -2.53 10.52 -4.20
CA ASP A 45 -1.22 10.89 -3.64
C ASP A 45 -0.95 10.17 -2.31
N ARG A 46 -1.97 10.08 -1.45
CA ARG A 46 -1.83 9.42 -0.15
C ARG A 46 -1.69 7.90 -0.31
N ILE A 47 -2.41 7.30 -1.26
CA ILE A 47 -2.24 5.88 -1.63
C ILE A 47 -0.82 5.64 -2.11
N GLU A 48 -0.31 6.50 -3.01
CA GLU A 48 1.04 6.38 -3.55
C GLU A 48 2.06 6.39 -2.41
N VAL A 49 2.08 7.46 -1.59
CA VAL A 49 3.01 7.61 -0.46
C VAL A 49 2.93 6.42 0.50
N LEU A 50 1.72 6.03 0.93
CA LEU A 50 1.57 4.91 1.86
C LEU A 50 2.01 3.57 1.25
N SER A 51 1.82 3.36 -0.06
CA SER A 51 2.32 2.17 -0.74
C SER A 51 3.85 2.13 -0.83
N HIS A 52 4.51 3.30 -0.93
CA HIS A 52 5.97 3.40 -0.82
C HIS A 52 6.44 3.08 0.60
N CYS A 53 5.82 3.69 1.61
CA CYS A 53 6.13 3.42 3.01
C CYS A 53 5.95 1.93 3.35
N TYR A 54 4.85 1.32 2.88
CA TYR A 54 4.57 -0.10 3.03
C TYR A 54 5.72 -0.98 2.53
N SER A 55 6.15 -0.80 1.27
CA SER A 55 7.23 -1.61 0.70
C SER A 55 8.55 -1.39 1.43
N ASN A 56 8.84 -0.16 1.86
CA ASN A 56 10.08 0.15 2.57
C ASN A 56 10.09 -0.47 3.97
N VAL A 57 8.97 -0.45 4.68
CA VAL A 57 8.85 -1.11 5.99
C VAL A 57 8.97 -2.63 5.82
N LYS A 58 8.20 -3.23 4.91
CA LYS A 58 8.10 -4.69 4.77
C LYS A 58 9.37 -5.35 4.20
N TYR A 59 10.10 -4.66 3.33
CA TYR A 59 11.23 -5.26 2.61
C TYR A 59 12.59 -4.62 2.86
N LEU A 60 12.63 -3.40 3.39
CA LEU A 60 13.88 -2.67 3.64
C LEU A 60 14.10 -2.37 5.13
N ALA A 61 13.20 -2.84 6.02
CA ALA A 61 13.25 -2.63 7.47
C ALA A 61 13.28 -1.15 7.88
N ASN A 62 12.72 -0.26 7.06
CA ASN A 62 12.57 1.14 7.42
C ASN A 62 11.54 1.30 8.54
N VAL A 63 11.72 2.31 9.39
CA VAL A 63 10.75 2.70 10.41
C VAL A 63 10.40 4.17 10.20
N TYR A 64 9.11 4.45 10.08
CA TYR A 64 8.57 5.81 9.98
C TYR A 64 8.03 6.28 11.33
N ASN A 65 7.49 7.50 11.40
CA ASN A 65 6.83 7.98 12.62
C ASN A 65 5.59 7.11 12.96
N GLU A 66 5.14 7.19 14.21
CA GLU A 66 4.03 6.35 14.71
C GLU A 66 2.71 6.57 13.97
N GLU A 67 2.47 7.76 13.42
CA GLU A 67 1.27 8.01 12.61
C GLU A 67 1.26 7.13 11.35
N ILE A 68 2.37 7.13 10.60
CA ILE A 68 2.51 6.31 9.40
C ILE A 68 2.55 4.83 9.78
N MET A 69 3.33 4.45 10.80
CA MET A 69 3.41 3.05 11.24
C MET A 69 2.04 2.54 11.71
N GLY A 70 1.27 3.33 12.44
CA GLY A 70 -0.09 2.99 12.87
C GLY A 70 -1.03 2.77 11.70
N MET A 71 -0.96 3.61 10.67
CA MET A 71 -1.73 3.44 9.44
C MET A 71 -1.35 2.16 8.67
N LEU A 72 -0.06 1.86 8.58
CA LEU A 72 0.40 0.64 7.90
C LEU A 72 -0.06 -0.62 8.66
N ARG A 73 0.13 -0.66 9.99
CA ARG A 73 -0.30 -1.78 10.85
C ARG A 73 -1.81 -2.00 10.83
N LYS A 74 -2.61 -0.93 10.72
CA LYS A 74 -4.07 -1.00 10.60
C LYS A 74 -4.50 -1.84 9.38
N TYR A 75 -3.73 -1.79 8.29
CA TYR A 75 -4.11 -2.40 7.01
C TYR A 75 -3.24 -3.60 6.59
N ASP A 76 -2.11 -3.82 7.26
CA ASP A 76 -1.32 -5.05 7.22
C ASP A 76 -0.79 -5.36 8.64
N PRO A 77 -1.49 -6.22 9.42
CA PRO A 77 -1.08 -6.59 10.77
C PRO A 77 0.24 -7.36 10.86
N GLU A 78 0.81 -7.82 9.74
CA GLU A 78 2.12 -8.46 9.71
C GLU A 78 3.28 -7.47 9.88
N ILE A 79 2.99 -6.16 9.75
CA ILE A 79 3.97 -5.10 10.00
C ILE A 79 4.20 -4.97 11.51
N GLN A 80 5.45 -5.21 11.93
CA GLN A 80 5.89 -5.05 13.33
C GLN A 80 6.20 -3.59 13.66
#